data_AF-A0AAW0NP31-F1
#
_entry.id   AF-A0AAW0NP31-F1
#
_cell.length_a   1.000
_cell.length_b   1.000
_cell.length_c   1.000
_cell.angle_alpha   90.00
_cell.angle_beta   90.00
_cell.angle_gamma   90.00
#
_symmetry.space_group_name_H-M   'P 1'
#
loop_
_entity.id
_entity.type
_entity.pdbx_description
1 polymer ?
#
loop_
_entity_poly.entity_id
_entity_poly.type
_entity_poly.pdbx_seq_one_letter_code
_entity_poly.pdbx_strand_id
1 'polypeptide(L)'
;MAKKLLEEEEEEEEEEEEEEEEEEEEEKKKKKKKKKKKKKKKKKKKKKKKKKKKKKKKKKKKKKKKKKKKKKKKKKKEFFLVNEYLDWTSAQSYCRETYTDLLTVYSQLENQNLMEVAGNINECVWIGLRHKLHNWRWSSGEPSLFYDESYDLWDDGQPDNSGEVEHCAQIFTKSVTGGFHDSSCTDNIFFLAGTGFERAWIGLYRDPWTTWSDSTDTSFYNWETQPEIYSTDDYCGCVTAATGT
;
A
#
# COMPACT_ATOMS: atom_id res chain seq x y z
N MET A 1 89.16 59.11 -13.27
CA MET A 1 88.75 57.89 -12.55
C MET A 1 87.34 58.03 -11.96
N ALA A 2 86.99 59.14 -11.30
CA ALA A 2 85.65 59.34 -10.73
C ALA A 2 84.48 59.33 -11.73
N LYS A 3 84.67 59.83 -12.95
CA LYS A 3 83.60 59.89 -13.97
C LYS A 3 83.19 58.54 -14.55
N LYS A 4 84.11 57.57 -14.54
CA LYS A 4 83.88 56.24 -15.09
C LYS A 4 83.18 55.31 -14.08
N LEU A 5 83.42 55.55 -12.79
CA LEU A 5 82.75 54.85 -11.69
C LEU A 5 81.27 55.26 -11.58
N LEU A 6 80.93 56.51 -11.87
CA LEU A 6 79.55 56.99 -11.84
C LEU A 6 78.68 56.44 -12.99
N GLU A 7 79.25 56.26 -14.19
CA GLU A 7 78.52 55.64 -15.32
C GLU A 7 78.26 54.15 -15.09
N GLU A 8 79.21 53.41 -14.49
CA GLU A 8 79.02 51.98 -14.15
C GLU A 8 77.95 51.77 -13.05
N GLU A 9 77.85 52.67 -12.06
CA GLU A 9 76.79 52.60 -11.02
C GLU A 9 75.39 52.91 -11.60
N GLU A 10 75.27 53.83 -12.56
CA GLU A 10 73.99 54.21 -13.18
C GLU A 10 73.46 53.09 -14.10
N GLU A 11 74.37 52.36 -14.78
CA GLU A 11 74.05 51.21 -15.63
C GLU A 11 73.63 49.97 -14.80
N GLU A 12 74.25 49.75 -13.64
CA GLU A 12 73.82 48.70 -12.68
C GLU A 12 72.44 49.01 -12.06
N GLU A 13 72.13 50.26 -11.72
CA GLU A 13 70.80 50.65 -11.22
C GLU A 13 69.70 50.47 -12.27
N GLU A 14 69.95 50.80 -13.55
CA GLU A 14 68.98 50.56 -14.64
C GLU A 14 68.74 49.05 -14.88
N GLU A 15 69.78 48.21 -14.83
CA GLU A 15 69.61 46.75 -14.95
C GLU A 15 68.83 46.15 -13.77
N GLU A 16 69.06 46.61 -12.53
CA GLU A 16 68.29 46.18 -11.36
C GLU A 16 66.80 46.61 -11.45
N GLU A 17 66.50 47.82 -11.94
CA GLU A 17 65.12 48.27 -12.16
C GLU A 17 64.40 47.44 -13.24
N GLU A 18 65.08 47.11 -14.35
CA GLU A 18 64.52 46.24 -15.39
C GLU A 18 64.24 44.82 -14.88
N GLU A 19 65.14 44.23 -14.09
CA GLU A 19 64.91 42.92 -13.45
C GLU A 19 63.73 42.95 -12.48
N GLU A 20 63.59 43.99 -11.66
CA GLU A 20 62.44 44.17 -10.75
C GLU A 20 61.12 44.29 -11.53
N GLU A 21 61.09 45.04 -12.64
CA GLU A 21 59.91 45.16 -13.49
C GLU A 21 59.52 43.81 -14.13
N GLU A 22 60.49 43.04 -14.61
CA GLU A 22 60.27 41.70 -15.16
C GLU A 22 59.71 40.73 -14.10
N GLU A 23 60.27 40.75 -12.89
CA GLU A 23 59.78 39.95 -11.75
C GLU A 23 58.34 40.33 -11.38
N GLU A 24 58.02 41.62 -11.35
CA GLU A 24 56.67 42.11 -11.05
C GLU A 24 55.68 41.69 -12.15
N GLU A 25 56.09 41.72 -13.43
CA GLU A 25 55.29 41.27 -14.57
C GLU A 25 55.05 39.75 -14.54
N GLU A 26 56.07 38.96 -14.21
CA GLU A 26 56.02 37.52 -13.94
C GLU A 26 55.04 37.22 -12.79
N GLU A 27 55.09 37.98 -11.70
CA GLU A 27 54.21 37.81 -10.55
C GLU A 27 52.76 38.18 -10.90
N LYS A 28 52.54 39.26 -11.66
CA LYS A 28 51.25 39.65 -12.26
C LYS A 28 50.72 38.55 -13.17
N LYS A 29 51.56 37.94 -14.03
CA LYS A 29 51.23 36.79 -14.91
C LYS A 29 50.86 35.55 -14.07
N LYS A 30 51.61 35.22 -13.00
CA LYS A 30 51.34 34.12 -12.05
C LYS A 30 50.01 34.35 -11.29
N LYS A 31 49.75 35.56 -10.79
CA LYS A 31 48.48 35.98 -10.15
C LYS A 31 47.28 35.85 -11.12
N LYS A 32 47.42 36.26 -12.39
CA LYS A 32 46.39 36.13 -13.45
C LYS A 32 46.10 34.65 -13.78
N LYS A 33 47.14 33.81 -13.90
CA LYS A 33 47.00 32.34 -14.09
C LYS A 33 46.29 31.68 -12.88
N LYS A 34 46.63 32.04 -11.63
CA LYS A 34 45.95 31.57 -10.40
C LYS A 34 44.47 32.00 -10.38
N LYS A 35 44.13 33.26 -10.71
CA LYS A 35 42.73 33.75 -10.83
C LYS A 35 41.93 32.98 -11.90
N LYS A 36 42.51 32.73 -13.09
CA LYS A 36 41.89 31.91 -14.16
C LYS A 36 41.63 30.46 -13.70
N LYS A 37 42.59 29.80 -13.03
CA LYS A 37 42.43 28.45 -12.45
C LYS A 37 41.31 28.41 -11.39
N LYS A 38 41.24 29.39 -10.47
CA LYS A 38 40.16 29.53 -9.47
C LYS A 38 38.78 29.70 -10.14
N LYS A 39 38.65 30.56 -11.17
CA LYS A 39 37.41 30.74 -11.96
C LYS A 39 36.98 29.44 -12.66
N LYS A 40 37.90 28.69 -13.29
CA LYS A 40 37.63 27.37 -13.91
C LYS A 40 37.15 26.34 -12.87
N LYS A 41 37.79 26.26 -11.69
CA LYS A 41 37.36 25.38 -10.57
C LYS A 41 35.95 25.73 -10.07
N LYS A 42 35.64 27.03 -9.87
CA LYS A 42 34.28 27.50 -9.49
C LYS A 42 33.22 27.13 -10.54
N LYS A 43 33.50 27.33 -11.84
CA LYS A 43 32.61 26.92 -12.95
C LYS A 43 32.36 25.39 -12.97
N LYS A 44 33.40 24.56 -12.80
CA LYS A 44 33.27 23.09 -12.69
C LYS A 44 32.42 22.68 -11.48
N LYS A 45 32.62 23.27 -10.29
CA LYS A 45 31.80 23.02 -9.10
C LYS A 45 30.32 23.39 -9.32
N LYS A 46 30.03 24.56 -9.93
CA LYS A 46 28.65 24.98 -10.29
C LYS A 46 27.98 23.99 -11.27
N LYS A 47 28.69 23.55 -12.32
CA LYS A 47 28.19 22.52 -13.27
C LYS A 47 27.88 21.19 -12.58
N LYS A 48 28.76 20.69 -11.68
CA LYS A 48 28.53 19.47 -10.89
C LYS A 48 27.28 19.61 -9.97
N LYS A 49 27.12 20.74 -9.28
CA LYS A 49 25.92 21.02 -8.45
C LYS A 49 24.63 21.03 -9.29
N LYS A 50 24.61 21.68 -10.47
CA LYS A 50 23.46 21.67 -11.38
C LYS A 50 23.11 20.26 -11.88
N LYS A 51 24.11 19.43 -12.26
CA LYS A 51 23.89 18.02 -12.64
C LYS A 51 23.31 17.19 -11.50
N LYS A 52 23.81 17.32 -10.27
CA LYS A 52 23.27 16.64 -9.07
C LYS A 52 21.81 17.04 -8.80
N LYS A 53 21.46 18.34 -8.86
CA LYS A 53 20.07 18.83 -8.72
C LYS A 53 19.14 18.26 -9.79
N LYS A 54 19.55 18.22 -11.06
CA LYS A 54 18.77 17.60 -12.16
C LYS A 54 18.54 16.10 -11.94
N LYS A 55 19.56 15.33 -11.52
CA LYS A 55 19.43 13.90 -11.18
C LYS A 55 18.44 13.67 -10.02
N LYS A 56 18.52 14.47 -8.94
CA LYS A 56 17.57 14.40 -7.81
C LYS A 56 16.12 14.69 -8.25
N LYS A 57 15.88 15.71 -9.07
CA LYS A 57 14.54 16.03 -9.63
C LYS A 57 13.99 14.87 -10.49
N LYS A 58 14.80 14.27 -11.37
CA LYS A 58 14.40 13.11 -12.18
C LYS A 58 14.04 11.88 -11.31
N LYS A 59 14.84 11.57 -10.27
CA LYS A 59 14.52 10.48 -9.32
C LYS A 59 13.20 10.72 -8.57
N LYS A 60 12.96 11.94 -8.08
CA LYS A 60 11.68 12.32 -7.43
C LYS A 60 10.48 12.16 -8.39
N LYS A 61 10.60 12.62 -9.64
CA LYS A 61 9.54 12.43 -10.67
C LYS A 61 9.28 10.95 -10.97
N LYS A 62 10.32 10.12 -11.10
CA LYS A 62 10.17 8.66 -11.29
C LYS A 62 9.49 7.98 -10.09
N LYS A 63 9.88 8.34 -8.85
CA LYS A 63 9.21 7.85 -7.63
C LYS A 63 7.73 8.26 -7.58
N LYS A 64 7.40 9.54 -7.88
CA LYS A 64 6.01 10.00 -7.98
C LYS A 64 5.20 9.27 -9.06
N LYS A 65 5.78 9.04 -10.24
CA LYS A 65 5.14 8.25 -11.31
C LYS A 65 4.93 6.78 -10.91
N LYS A 66 5.90 6.14 -10.23
CA LYS A 66 5.75 4.78 -9.69
C LYS A 66 4.68 4.72 -8.59
N LYS A 67 4.62 5.69 -7.67
CA LYS A 67 3.55 5.79 -6.67
C LYS A 67 2.18 6.01 -7.31
N LYS A 68 2.05 6.87 -8.33
CA LYS A 68 0.81 7.06 -9.09
C LYS A 68 0.40 5.80 -9.87
N LYS A 69 1.36 5.08 -10.47
CA LYS A 69 1.11 3.80 -11.15
C LYS A 69 0.72 2.69 -10.16
N LYS A 70 1.33 2.63 -8.97
CA LYS A 70 0.92 1.71 -7.89
C LYS A 70 -0.46 2.06 -7.34
N LYS A 71 -0.78 3.34 -7.13
CA LYS A 71 -2.14 3.78 -6.75
C LYS A 71 -3.19 3.47 -7.84
N LYS A 72 -2.82 3.55 -9.12
CA LYS A 72 -3.67 3.09 -10.26
C LYS A 72 -3.69 1.56 -10.46
N LYS A 73 -2.83 0.82 -9.78
CA LYS A 73 -2.77 -0.66 -9.77
C LYS A 73 -3.29 -1.25 -8.44
N LYS A 74 -3.99 -0.47 -7.61
CA LYS A 74 -4.87 -1.07 -6.60
C LYS A 74 -5.89 -1.89 -7.41
N LYS A 75 -5.87 -3.22 -7.25
CA LYS A 75 -6.91 -4.08 -7.85
C LYS A 75 -8.24 -3.51 -7.37
N LYS A 76 -9.13 -3.17 -8.33
CA LYS A 76 -10.48 -2.75 -8.01
C LYS A 76 -11.18 -4.00 -7.48
N LYS A 77 -11.78 -3.91 -6.28
CA LYS A 77 -12.67 -4.94 -5.76
C LYS A 77 -13.89 -4.97 -6.68
N GLU A 78 -14.18 -6.12 -7.24
CA GLU A 78 -15.36 -6.34 -8.08
C GLU A 78 -16.33 -7.22 -7.31
N PHE A 79 -17.61 -7.02 -7.57
CA PHE A 79 -18.68 -7.81 -6.97
C PHE A 79 -19.57 -8.36 -8.08
N PHE A 80 -20.15 -9.52 -7.83
CA PHE A 80 -20.97 -10.25 -8.78
C PHE A 80 -22.22 -10.72 -8.06
N LEU A 81 -23.39 -10.45 -8.65
CA LEU A 81 -24.63 -11.09 -8.23
C LEU A 81 -24.65 -12.51 -8.78
N VAL A 82 -24.84 -13.48 -7.90
CA VAL A 82 -25.05 -14.87 -8.28
C VAL A 82 -26.53 -15.20 -8.10
N ASN A 83 -27.17 -15.58 -9.20
CA ASN A 83 -28.61 -15.87 -9.25
C ASN A 83 -28.90 -17.34 -8.89
N GLU A 84 -28.28 -17.82 -7.81
CA GLU A 84 -28.47 -19.15 -7.24
C GLU A 84 -29.11 -18.99 -5.86
N TYR A 85 -30.02 -19.88 -5.49
CA TYR A 85 -30.83 -19.78 -4.27
C TYR A 85 -30.33 -20.79 -3.23
N LEU A 86 -29.40 -20.35 -2.36
CA LEU A 86 -28.63 -21.23 -1.48
C LEU A 86 -28.60 -20.70 -0.04
N ASP A 87 -28.44 -21.62 0.91
CA ASP A 87 -28.12 -21.27 2.30
C ASP A 87 -26.74 -20.57 2.37
N TRP A 88 -26.46 -19.90 3.49
CA TRP A 88 -25.25 -19.08 3.60
C TRP A 88 -23.96 -19.89 3.43
N THR A 89 -23.93 -21.13 3.93
CA THR A 89 -22.73 -21.99 3.90
C THR A 89 -22.50 -22.52 2.48
N SER A 90 -23.57 -22.96 1.81
CA SER A 90 -23.55 -23.40 0.42
C SER A 90 -23.17 -22.26 -0.52
N ALA A 91 -23.72 -21.05 -0.31
CA ALA A 91 -23.36 -19.84 -1.04
C ALA A 91 -21.88 -19.45 -0.84
N GLN A 92 -21.35 -19.59 0.37
CA GLN A 92 -19.94 -19.36 0.66
C GLN A 92 -19.04 -20.33 -0.11
N SER A 93 -19.34 -21.63 -0.08
CA SER A 93 -18.59 -22.66 -0.80
C SER A 93 -18.59 -22.37 -2.30
N TYR A 94 -19.76 -22.05 -2.88
CA TYR A 94 -19.87 -21.64 -4.27
C TYR A 94 -18.98 -20.45 -4.61
N CYS A 95 -18.98 -19.42 -3.74
CA CYS A 95 -18.13 -18.25 -3.92
C CYS A 95 -16.63 -18.57 -3.84
N ARG A 96 -16.23 -19.54 -3.04
CA ARG A 96 -14.82 -19.95 -2.91
C ARG A 96 -14.34 -20.82 -4.08
N GLU A 97 -15.24 -21.54 -4.73
CA GLU A 97 -14.95 -22.33 -5.92
C GLU A 97 -14.82 -21.45 -7.18
N THR A 98 -15.72 -20.46 -7.32
CA THR A 98 -15.83 -19.67 -8.56
C THR A 98 -15.21 -18.26 -8.45
N TYR A 99 -15.19 -17.69 -7.24
CA TYR A 99 -14.75 -16.32 -6.96
C TYR A 99 -13.69 -16.32 -5.84
N THR A 100 -13.69 -15.32 -4.95
CA THR A 100 -12.79 -15.30 -3.77
C THR A 100 -13.52 -15.74 -2.51
N ASP A 101 -14.63 -15.09 -2.19
CA ASP A 101 -15.53 -15.41 -1.06
C ASP A 101 -16.85 -14.63 -1.24
N LEU A 102 -17.80 -14.82 -0.33
CA LEU A 102 -18.96 -13.93 -0.21
C LEU A 102 -18.51 -12.47 -0.05
N LEU A 103 -19.33 -11.56 -0.56
CA LEU A 103 -18.99 -10.14 -0.62
C LEU A 103 -18.77 -9.60 0.79
N THR A 104 -17.61 -8.99 0.98
CA THR A 104 -17.35 -8.16 2.15
C THR A 104 -17.68 -6.70 1.82
N VAL A 105 -18.17 -5.89 2.77
CA VAL A 105 -18.48 -4.46 2.55
C VAL A 105 -17.92 -3.65 3.72
N TYR A 106 -17.04 -2.67 3.45
CA TYR A 106 -16.31 -1.95 4.51
C TYR A 106 -16.70 -0.50 4.70
N SER A 107 -17.55 0.07 3.85
CA SER A 107 -17.90 1.48 3.97
C SER A 107 -19.24 1.74 3.32
N GLN A 108 -19.90 2.80 3.79
CA GLN A 108 -21.15 3.23 3.21
C GLN A 108 -21.02 3.60 1.73
N LEU A 109 -19.84 4.07 1.30
CA LEU A 109 -19.56 4.31 -0.11
C LEU A 109 -19.52 3.02 -0.93
N GLU A 110 -18.92 1.94 -0.41
CA GLU A 110 -18.97 0.63 -1.07
C GLU A 110 -20.41 0.12 -1.16
N ASN A 111 -21.18 0.28 -0.09
CA ASN A 111 -22.58 -0.12 -0.04
C ASN A 111 -23.45 0.67 -1.04
N GLN A 112 -23.29 1.99 -1.12
CA GLN A 112 -24.00 2.83 -2.10
C GLN A 112 -23.70 2.43 -3.54
N ASN A 113 -22.42 2.19 -3.88
CA ASN A 113 -22.05 1.74 -5.22
C ASN A 113 -22.63 0.35 -5.54
N LEU A 114 -22.74 -0.52 -4.54
CA LEU A 114 -23.41 -1.80 -4.68
C LEU A 114 -24.90 -1.60 -4.98
N MET A 115 -25.58 -0.71 -4.26
CA MET A 115 -27.00 -0.44 -4.43
C MET A 115 -27.35 0.19 -5.78
N GLU A 116 -26.47 0.99 -6.38
CA GLU A 116 -26.66 1.48 -7.76
C GLU A 116 -26.74 0.33 -8.80
N VAL A 117 -26.13 -0.82 -8.51
CA VAL A 117 -26.08 -1.98 -9.41
C VAL A 117 -27.10 -3.05 -9.01
N ALA A 118 -27.19 -3.35 -7.72
CA ALA A 118 -28.01 -4.42 -7.15
C ALA A 118 -29.43 -3.97 -6.79
N GLY A 119 -29.72 -2.67 -6.69
CA GLY A 119 -31.04 -2.16 -6.30
C GLY A 119 -32.18 -2.53 -7.24
N ASN A 120 -31.88 -2.96 -8.48
CA ASN A 120 -32.89 -3.43 -9.43
C ASN A 120 -33.42 -4.83 -9.12
N ILE A 121 -32.75 -5.59 -8.26
CA ILE A 121 -33.11 -6.97 -7.93
C ILE A 121 -34.34 -7.00 -7.01
N ASN A 122 -34.48 -6.02 -6.11
CA ASN A 122 -35.55 -5.92 -5.11
C ASN A 122 -35.69 -7.14 -4.19
N GLU A 123 -34.59 -7.85 -3.93
CA GLU A 123 -34.52 -9.06 -3.09
C GLU A 123 -33.53 -8.92 -1.93
N CYS A 124 -33.57 -9.88 -0.99
CA CYS A 124 -32.50 -10.07 -0.01
C CYS A 124 -31.33 -10.85 -0.63
N VAL A 125 -30.10 -10.44 -0.31
CA VAL A 125 -28.90 -11.11 -0.80
C VAL A 125 -27.91 -11.37 0.31
N TRP A 126 -27.35 -12.59 0.37
CA TRP A 126 -26.29 -12.91 1.33
C TRP A 126 -25.03 -12.09 1.07
N ILE A 127 -24.42 -11.68 2.17
CA ILE A 127 -23.06 -11.14 2.23
C ILE A 127 -22.21 -11.98 3.18
N GLY A 128 -20.89 -11.77 3.14
CA GLY A 128 -19.94 -12.59 3.90
C GLY A 128 -19.93 -12.33 5.40
N LEU A 129 -20.87 -11.56 5.96
CA LEU A 129 -20.88 -11.22 7.38
C LEU A 129 -21.67 -12.28 8.16
N ARG A 130 -21.07 -12.85 9.19
CA ARG A 130 -21.68 -13.90 10.01
C ARG A 130 -21.39 -13.68 11.49
N HIS A 131 -22.40 -13.88 12.32
CA HIS A 131 -22.31 -13.83 13.77
C HIS A 131 -21.81 -15.19 14.29
N LYS A 132 -20.67 -15.19 14.98
CA LYS A 132 -20.11 -16.37 15.65
C LYS A 132 -19.46 -15.93 16.97
N LEU A 133 -19.63 -16.73 18.03
CA LEU A 133 -19.01 -16.48 19.34
C LEU A 133 -19.23 -15.03 19.82
N HIS A 134 -20.48 -14.56 19.74
CA HIS A 134 -20.92 -13.21 20.14
C HIS A 134 -20.27 -12.06 19.36
N ASN A 135 -19.76 -12.29 18.14
CA ASN A 135 -19.14 -11.26 17.31
C ASN A 135 -19.47 -11.44 15.83
N TRP A 136 -19.70 -10.34 15.11
CA TRP A 136 -19.83 -10.33 13.65
C TRP A 136 -18.46 -10.37 12.99
N ARG A 137 -18.28 -11.30 12.03
CA ARG A 137 -17.02 -11.54 11.34
C ARG A 137 -17.22 -11.77 9.85
N TRP A 138 -16.29 -11.27 9.04
CA TRP A 138 -16.30 -11.50 7.61
C TRP A 138 -15.73 -12.89 7.25
N SER A 139 -16.43 -13.59 6.38
CA SER A 139 -16.09 -14.90 5.82
C SER A 139 -14.78 -14.90 5.04
N SER A 140 -14.41 -13.74 4.50
CA SER A 140 -13.16 -13.48 3.81
C SER A 140 -11.93 -13.58 4.73
N GLY A 141 -12.13 -13.49 6.05
CA GLY A 141 -11.07 -13.52 7.07
C GLY A 141 -10.47 -12.16 7.38
N GLU A 142 -11.04 -11.09 6.82
CA GLU A 142 -10.65 -9.71 7.13
C GLU A 142 -11.30 -9.27 8.45
N PRO A 143 -10.63 -8.41 9.25
CA PRO A 143 -11.20 -7.93 10.50
C PRO A 143 -12.56 -7.27 10.25
N SER A 144 -13.56 -7.59 11.06
CA SER A 144 -14.71 -6.68 11.17
C SER A 144 -14.15 -5.34 11.66
N LEU A 145 -14.59 -4.24 11.05
CA LEU A 145 -14.27 -2.92 11.59
C LEU A 145 -14.80 -2.93 13.02
N PHE A 146 -13.89 -2.73 13.98
CA PHE A 146 -14.16 -2.77 15.42
C PHE A 146 -15.49 -2.09 15.71
N TYR A 147 -16.36 -2.80 16.44
CA TYR A 147 -17.65 -2.51 17.10
C TYR A 147 -18.37 -1.16 16.98
N ASP A 148 -17.75 -0.07 16.55
CA ASP A 148 -18.30 1.29 16.45
C ASP A 148 -18.57 1.70 14.99
N GLU A 149 -17.68 1.36 14.03
CA GLU A 149 -17.85 1.78 12.62
C GLU A 149 -18.73 0.83 11.78
N SER A 150 -18.99 -0.40 12.25
CA SER A 150 -19.85 -1.35 11.53
C SER A 150 -21.34 -1.09 11.75
N TYR A 151 -21.72 -0.39 12.84
CA TYR A 151 -23.13 -0.05 13.13
C TYR A 151 -23.74 0.83 12.05
N ASP A 152 -22.94 1.67 11.38
CA ASP A 152 -23.41 2.56 10.31
C ASP A 152 -23.86 1.84 9.03
N LEU A 153 -23.63 0.52 8.92
CA LEU A 153 -24.03 -0.29 7.76
C LEU A 153 -25.30 -1.10 7.99
N TRP A 154 -25.76 -1.25 9.25
CA TRP A 154 -27.01 -1.93 9.58
C TRP A 154 -28.19 -0.99 9.37
N ASP A 155 -29.35 -1.54 9.03
CA ASP A 155 -30.58 -0.76 9.08
C ASP A 155 -31.01 -0.52 10.54
N ASP A 156 -31.87 0.48 10.75
CA ASP A 156 -32.34 0.83 12.09
C ASP A 156 -33.05 -0.36 12.76
N GLY A 157 -32.64 -0.66 13.99
CA GLY A 157 -33.11 -1.83 14.74
C GLY A 157 -32.38 -3.14 14.46
N GLN A 158 -31.40 -3.17 13.55
CA GLN A 158 -30.61 -4.37 13.22
C GLN A 158 -29.19 -4.29 13.84
N PRO A 159 -28.54 -5.43 14.12
CA PRO A 159 -29.10 -6.78 14.09
C PRO A 159 -30.04 -7.03 15.27
N ASP A 160 -31.17 -7.71 15.06
CA ASP A 160 -32.19 -7.99 16.09
C ASP A 160 -32.20 -9.45 16.58
N ASN A 161 -31.48 -10.35 15.90
CA ASN A 161 -31.36 -11.76 16.25
C ASN A 161 -32.72 -12.40 16.51
N SER A 162 -33.67 -12.22 15.60
CA SER A 162 -35.06 -12.65 15.78
C SER A 162 -35.13 -14.15 16.03
N GLY A 163 -35.85 -14.54 17.09
CA GLY A 163 -35.97 -15.93 17.51
C GLY A 163 -34.64 -16.60 17.93
N GLU A 164 -33.58 -15.82 18.16
CA GLU A 164 -32.24 -16.28 18.51
C GLU A 164 -31.57 -17.19 17.45
N VAL A 165 -31.98 -17.10 16.19
CA VAL A 165 -31.50 -17.96 15.10
C VAL A 165 -30.83 -17.20 13.95
N GLU A 166 -30.85 -15.86 13.99
CA GLU A 166 -30.36 -15.02 12.92
C GLU A 166 -28.88 -14.71 13.12
N HIS A 167 -28.05 -15.45 12.40
CA HIS A 167 -26.60 -15.40 12.58
C HIS A 167 -25.86 -15.09 11.29
N CYS A 168 -26.57 -14.82 10.19
CA CYS A 168 -26.00 -14.52 8.90
C CYS A 168 -26.55 -13.19 8.41
N ALA A 169 -25.69 -12.31 7.89
CA ALA A 169 -26.13 -11.00 7.42
C ALA A 169 -26.48 -11.04 5.94
N GLN A 170 -27.54 -10.32 5.61
CA GLN A 170 -28.03 -10.08 4.26
C GLN A 170 -28.16 -8.58 4.01
N ILE A 171 -28.17 -8.19 2.75
CA ILE A 171 -28.54 -6.84 2.31
C ILE A 171 -29.95 -6.88 1.75
N PHE A 172 -30.82 -5.99 2.23
CA PHE A 172 -32.13 -5.80 1.62
C PHE A 172 -32.03 -4.80 0.46
N THR A 173 -31.91 -5.32 -0.77
CA THR A 173 -31.63 -4.47 -1.95
C THR A 173 -32.78 -3.54 -2.34
N LYS A 174 -33.98 -3.77 -1.80
CA LYS A 174 -35.15 -2.89 -1.96
C LYS A 174 -35.08 -1.64 -1.07
N SER A 175 -34.28 -1.65 0.00
CA SER A 175 -34.10 -0.50 0.87
C SER A 175 -33.28 0.59 0.18
N VAL A 176 -33.66 1.86 0.37
CA VAL A 176 -32.91 3.01 -0.19
C VAL A 176 -31.49 3.08 0.39
N THR A 177 -31.32 2.63 1.64
CA THR A 177 -30.03 2.59 2.34
C THR A 177 -29.22 1.36 1.95
N GLY A 178 -29.89 0.25 1.60
CA GLY A 178 -29.26 -1.05 1.43
C GLY A 178 -28.58 -1.54 2.71
N GLY A 179 -29.15 -1.21 3.88
CA GLY A 179 -28.58 -1.61 5.16
C GLY A 179 -28.60 -3.12 5.36
N PHE A 180 -27.78 -3.56 6.30
CA PHE A 180 -27.64 -4.97 6.64
C PHE A 180 -28.77 -5.38 7.59
N HIS A 181 -29.23 -6.62 7.40
CA HIS A 181 -30.16 -7.32 8.29
C HIS A 181 -29.55 -8.66 8.66
N ASP A 182 -29.77 -9.14 9.88
CA ASP A 182 -29.51 -10.53 10.19
C ASP A 182 -30.70 -11.42 9.80
N SER A 183 -30.38 -12.66 9.47
CA SER A 183 -31.35 -13.66 9.01
C SER A 183 -30.83 -15.06 9.32
N SER A 184 -31.73 -16.04 9.30
CA SER A 184 -31.38 -17.43 9.55
C SER A 184 -30.39 -17.91 8.48
N CYS A 185 -29.26 -18.45 8.91
CA CYS A 185 -28.24 -18.96 8.00
C CYS A 185 -28.72 -20.09 7.09
N THR A 186 -29.86 -20.71 7.42
CA THR A 186 -30.49 -21.79 6.64
C THR A 186 -31.44 -21.28 5.56
N ASP A 187 -31.70 -19.97 5.52
CA ASP A 187 -32.55 -19.39 4.49
C ASP A 187 -31.85 -19.47 3.14
N ASN A 188 -32.57 -19.97 2.14
CA ASN A 188 -32.08 -19.96 0.78
C ASN A 188 -32.40 -18.59 0.20
N ILE A 189 -31.39 -17.83 -0.20
CA ILE A 189 -31.55 -16.55 -0.91
C ILE A 189 -30.44 -16.39 -1.95
N PHE A 190 -30.55 -15.36 -2.79
CA PHE A 190 -29.48 -14.97 -3.70
C PHE A 190 -28.27 -14.46 -2.93
N PHE A 191 -27.11 -14.34 -3.58
CA PHE A 191 -25.90 -13.92 -2.89
C PHE A 191 -24.95 -13.11 -3.75
N LEU A 192 -24.13 -12.30 -3.07
CA LEU A 192 -23.12 -11.47 -3.69
C LEU A 192 -21.74 -12.10 -3.49
N ALA A 193 -21.03 -12.33 -4.58
CA ALA A 193 -19.65 -12.79 -4.57
C ALA A 193 -18.68 -11.61 -4.73
N GLY A 194 -17.58 -11.62 -3.98
CA GLY A 194 -16.51 -10.63 -4.10
C GLY A 194 -15.29 -11.20 -4.81
N THR A 195 -14.61 -10.38 -5.62
CA THR A 195 -13.25 -10.66 -6.12
C THR A 195 -12.30 -9.52 -5.79
N GLY A 196 -11.02 -9.85 -5.61
CA GLY A 196 -9.95 -8.85 -5.50
C GLY A 196 -9.05 -8.94 -4.27
N PHE A 197 -9.19 -9.97 -3.43
CA PHE A 197 -8.27 -10.25 -2.34
C PHE A 197 -7.30 -11.37 -2.75
N GLU A 198 -6.00 -11.19 -2.51
CA GLU A 198 -5.01 -12.25 -2.70
C GLU A 198 -4.91 -13.04 -1.40
N ARG A 199 -5.66 -14.15 -1.30
CA ARG A 199 -5.39 -15.18 -0.28
C ARG A 199 -4.03 -15.80 -0.61
N ALA A 200 -3.08 -15.64 0.30
CA ALA A 200 -1.81 -16.34 0.22
C ALA A 200 -1.90 -17.55 1.15
N TRP A 201 -1.87 -18.75 0.56
CA TRP A 201 -1.59 -19.95 1.33
C TRP A 201 -0.21 -19.82 1.96
N ILE A 202 -0.15 -20.03 3.25
CA ILE A 202 1.12 -20.26 3.94
C ILE A 202 1.32 -21.76 4.07
N GLY A 203 2.56 -22.20 4.24
CA GLY A 203 2.93 -23.62 4.41
C GLY A 203 2.51 -24.19 5.76
N LEU A 204 1.31 -23.87 6.25
CA LEU A 204 0.74 -24.41 7.47
C LEU A 204 -0.29 -25.49 7.08
N TYR A 205 0.06 -26.75 7.34
CA TYR A 205 -0.74 -27.95 7.06
C TYR A 205 -0.69 -28.88 8.28
N ARG A 206 -1.77 -29.62 8.58
CA ARG A 206 -1.94 -30.35 9.86
C ARG A 206 -1.54 -31.84 9.81
N ASP A 207 -0.67 -32.21 10.75
CA ASP A 207 -0.71 -33.41 11.62
C ASP A 207 -0.23 -32.90 13.01
N PRO A 208 -0.74 -33.41 14.15
CA PRO A 208 -1.09 -32.65 15.37
C PRO A 208 -0.13 -31.50 15.75
N TRP A 209 -0.44 -30.28 15.31
CA TRP A 209 0.05 -28.93 15.72
C TRP A 209 1.51 -28.71 16.17
N THR A 210 2.41 -29.65 15.97
CA THR A 210 3.79 -29.56 16.44
C THR A 210 4.72 -29.02 15.38
N THR A 211 4.35 -29.12 14.09
CA THR A 211 5.27 -28.85 12.98
C THR A 211 4.64 -28.08 11.81
N TRP A 212 5.45 -27.23 11.16
CA TRP A 212 5.15 -26.61 9.86
C TRP A 212 5.18 -27.67 8.74
N SER A 213 4.68 -27.36 7.54
CA SER A 213 4.75 -28.29 6.39
C SER A 213 6.18 -28.70 5.99
N ASP A 214 7.20 -27.97 6.45
CA ASP A 214 8.62 -28.30 6.30
C ASP A 214 9.18 -29.11 7.49
N SER A 215 8.31 -29.66 8.34
CA SER A 215 8.64 -30.44 9.55
C SER A 215 9.40 -29.67 10.63
N THR A 216 9.45 -28.33 10.57
CA THR A 216 10.08 -27.52 11.63
C THR A 216 9.14 -27.32 12.82
N ASP A 217 9.68 -27.33 14.04
CA ASP A 217 8.90 -27.15 15.26
C ASP A 217 8.24 -25.76 15.34
N THR A 218 7.01 -25.71 15.84
CA THR A 218 6.27 -24.46 16.05
C THR A 218 6.84 -23.66 17.22
N SER A 219 7.67 -22.65 16.94
CA SER A 219 8.26 -21.76 17.97
C SER A 219 7.39 -20.54 18.32
N PHE A 220 6.35 -20.25 17.53
CA PHE A 220 5.41 -19.17 17.81
C PHE A 220 4.05 -19.43 17.15
N TYR A 221 3.00 -18.91 17.78
CA TYR A 221 1.65 -18.81 17.21
C TYR A 221 1.24 -17.34 17.22
N ASN A 222 0.75 -16.82 16.09
CA ASN A 222 0.25 -15.45 15.97
C ASN A 222 -1.16 -15.48 15.39
N TRP A 223 -2.05 -16.17 16.09
CA TRP A 223 -3.45 -16.25 15.75
C TRP A 223 -4.18 -15.02 16.26
N GLU A 224 -4.98 -14.37 15.42
CA GLU A 224 -5.86 -13.28 15.86
C GLU A 224 -6.97 -13.81 16.78
N THR A 225 -7.38 -15.07 16.62
CA THR A 225 -8.14 -15.91 17.58
C THR A 225 -7.80 -17.39 17.37
N GLN A 226 -7.84 -18.21 18.42
CA GLN A 226 -7.52 -19.65 18.38
C GLN A 226 -8.40 -20.36 17.31
N PRO A 227 -7.85 -21.18 16.39
CA PRO A 227 -8.62 -21.75 15.30
C PRO A 227 -9.57 -22.86 15.81
N GLU A 228 -10.87 -22.62 15.75
CA GLU A 228 -11.89 -23.64 16.00
C GLU A 228 -12.18 -24.45 14.73
N ILE A 229 -12.24 -25.78 14.90
CA ILE A 229 -12.43 -26.78 13.85
C ILE A 229 -13.93 -26.91 13.60
N TYR A 230 -14.45 -26.31 12.52
CA TYR A 230 -15.88 -26.35 12.21
C TYR A 230 -16.24 -27.31 11.08
N SER A 231 -15.27 -27.95 10.42
CA SER A 231 -15.48 -28.87 9.30
C SER A 231 -14.35 -29.88 9.20
N THR A 232 -14.64 -31.08 8.72
CA THR A 232 -13.66 -32.12 8.38
C THR A 232 -12.76 -31.74 7.20
N ASP A 233 -12.91 -30.55 6.61
CA ASP A 233 -12.16 -30.13 5.41
C ASP A 233 -11.21 -28.92 5.64
N ASP A 234 -11.19 -28.33 6.86
CA ASP A 234 -10.37 -27.15 7.16
C ASP A 234 -9.05 -27.51 7.88
N TYR A 235 -8.06 -27.98 7.12
CA TYR A 235 -6.73 -28.38 7.65
C TYR A 235 -5.57 -27.41 7.36
N CYS A 236 -5.82 -26.35 6.59
CA CYS A 236 -4.79 -25.45 6.09
C CYS A 236 -4.94 -24.04 6.68
N GLY A 237 -3.82 -23.42 7.09
CA GLY A 237 -3.79 -22.03 7.52
C GLY A 237 -3.63 -21.05 6.34
N CYS A 238 -4.29 -19.90 6.41
CA CYS A 238 -4.05 -18.80 5.47
C CYS A 238 -3.75 -17.51 6.23
N VAL A 239 -3.06 -16.58 5.58
CA VAL A 239 -2.85 -15.22 6.10
C VAL A 239 -3.58 -14.23 5.21
N THR A 240 -4.34 -13.33 5.83
CA THR A 240 -4.93 -12.16 5.17
C THR A 240 -3.92 -11.02 5.23
N ALA A 241 -3.43 -10.61 4.06
CA ALA A 241 -2.49 -9.51 3.96
C ALA A 241 -3.24 -8.23 3.58
N ALA A 242 -3.55 -7.39 4.57
CA ALA A 242 -4.01 -6.03 4.32
C ALA A 242 -2.94 -5.30 3.47
N THR A 243 -3.32 -4.83 2.27
CA THR A 243 -2.38 -4.09 1.42
C THR A 243 -2.04 -2.75 2.07
N GLY A 244 -0.93 -2.72 2.82
CA GLY A 244 -0.46 -1.60 3.63
C GLY A 244 -0.31 -0.25 2.90
N THR A 245 -0.43 0.80 3.71
CA THR A 245 -0.64 2.25 3.45
C THR A 245 0.29 3.00 2.48
#